data_AF-A0A821C340-F1
#
_entry.id   AF-A0A821C340-F1
#
_cell.length_a   1.000
_cell.length_b   1.000
_cell.length_c   1.000
_cell.angle_alpha   90.00
_cell.angle_beta   90.00
_cell.angle_gamma   90.00
#
_symmetry.space_group_name_H-M   'P 1'
#
loop_
_entity.id
_entity.type
_entity.pdbx_description
1 polymer ?
#
loop_
_entity_poly.entity_id
_entity_poly.type
_entity_poly.pdbx_seq_one_letter_code
_entity_poly.pdbx_strand_id
1 'polypeptide(L)'
;SSTHELEPWFRKVEIHLKEIDRPIYNHMRSILYPPDSHMSTTDDPYVLIFLKKCCYSWFKYMFVGCLATDPLLFVWDQYLITSDIPKFHDELIPAIAAAMIITLRDFLLKCKMTSEMETVLQHKTNIIITRQLQSVIVRFFLADFKNRIARSDFGPVIDPTEGRQWTSFNKDHVPQAANRPEQRLTDRERNEQNAQLERRLREEMVKRQETERALQSKIDQLQREIDQIRYTAVPITTTQSIRAPTPAERYVVNPRSRPVSPLKPVTRQQQGNSPLHDLLRKISQTCNRVAHGEGKNSVTLNEQTKNDIRVHKLDLKMAEREVVGRTLHVNEWNQLTEVQRQTYSQQMLDVVKTRIQNRYTDGRK
;
A
#
# COMPACT_ATOMS: atom_id res chain seq x y z
N SER A 1 14.73 -28.56 8.70
CA SER A 1 14.60 -28.49 7.24
C SER A 1 14.46 -27.10 6.65
N SER A 2 14.19 -26.02 7.42
CA SER A 2 13.98 -24.64 6.91
C SER A 2 15.24 -23.79 6.73
N THR A 3 16.43 -24.34 6.97
CA THR A 3 17.71 -23.61 6.83
C THR A 3 18.31 -23.71 5.43
N HIS A 4 18.00 -24.78 4.69
CA HIS A 4 18.52 -24.99 3.34
C HIS A 4 17.95 -24.01 2.31
N GLU A 5 16.73 -23.51 2.48
CA GLU A 5 16.09 -22.59 1.53
C GLU A 5 16.78 -21.22 1.48
N LEU A 6 17.38 -20.78 2.60
CA LEU A 6 18.05 -19.48 2.70
C LEU A 6 19.56 -19.54 2.39
N GLU A 7 20.09 -20.74 2.17
CA GLU A 7 21.50 -20.98 1.82
C GLU A 7 22.01 -20.07 0.70
N PRO A 8 21.28 -19.88 -0.43
CA PRO A 8 21.77 -19.05 -1.53
C PRO A 8 21.92 -17.58 -1.12
N TRP A 9 21.03 -17.08 -0.26
CA TRP A 9 21.07 -15.70 0.21
C TRP A 9 22.29 -15.45 1.09
N PHE A 10 22.61 -16.37 2.02
CA PHE A 10 23.82 -16.25 2.83
C PHE A 10 25.10 -16.26 2.01
N ARG A 11 25.18 -17.10 0.97
CA ARG A 11 26.33 -17.10 0.07
C ARG A 11 26.48 -15.78 -0.67
N LYS A 12 25.39 -15.18 -1.12
CA LYS A 12 25.41 -13.85 -1.75
C LYS A 12 25.88 -12.76 -0.79
N VAL A 13 25.41 -12.78 0.47
CA VAL A 13 25.93 -11.86 1.50
C VAL A 13 27.45 -12.01 1.65
N GLU A 14 27.94 -13.25 1.75
CA GLU A 14 29.36 -13.51 1.87
C GLU A 14 30.16 -12.97 0.67
N ILE A 15 29.66 -13.19 -0.56
CA ILE A 15 30.27 -12.68 -1.79
C ILE A 15 30.30 -11.14 -1.77
N HIS A 16 29.19 -10.49 -1.45
CA HIS A 16 29.13 -9.03 -1.36
C HIS A 16 30.12 -8.48 -0.33
N LEU A 17 30.29 -9.12 0.82
CA LEU A 17 31.29 -8.69 1.80
C LEU A 17 32.72 -8.86 1.28
N LYS A 18 33.02 -9.96 0.58
CA LYS A 18 34.35 -10.18 -0.03
C LYS A 18 34.69 -9.10 -1.07
N GLU A 19 33.72 -8.71 -1.88
CA GLU A 19 33.90 -7.79 -3.01
C GLU A 19 33.86 -6.32 -2.59
N ILE A 20 32.95 -5.95 -1.67
CA ILE A 20 32.67 -4.56 -1.32
C ILE A 20 33.50 -4.09 -0.12
N ASP A 21 33.57 -4.88 0.96
CA ASP A 21 34.29 -4.52 2.20
C ASP A 21 35.18 -5.66 2.67
N ARG A 22 36.22 -5.90 1.87
CA ARG A 22 37.27 -6.88 2.16
C ARG A 22 37.89 -6.73 3.56
N PRO A 23 38.11 -5.51 4.10
CA PRO A 23 38.56 -5.33 5.49
C PRO A 23 37.62 -5.99 6.51
N ILE A 24 36.30 -5.77 6.44
CA ILE A 24 35.35 -6.43 7.35
C ILE A 24 35.42 -7.94 7.16
N TYR A 25 35.37 -8.42 5.91
CA TYR A 25 35.39 -9.86 5.63
C TYR A 25 36.64 -10.54 6.23
N ASN A 26 37.82 -9.95 6.01
CA ASN A 26 39.08 -10.48 6.53
C ASN A 26 39.14 -10.42 8.06
N HIS A 27 38.60 -9.36 8.67
CA HIS A 27 38.51 -9.23 10.12
C HIS A 27 37.62 -10.31 10.73
N MET A 28 36.41 -10.48 10.18
CA MET A 28 35.49 -11.56 10.58
C MET A 28 36.17 -12.92 10.45
N ARG A 29 36.85 -13.18 9.32
CA ARG A 29 37.59 -14.43 9.11
C ARG A 29 38.67 -14.63 10.16
N SER A 30 39.46 -13.61 10.49
CA SER A 30 40.55 -13.71 11.48
C SER A 30 40.07 -14.00 12.90
N ILE A 31 38.89 -13.53 13.29
CA ILE A 31 38.29 -13.81 14.60
C ILE A 31 37.71 -15.23 14.63
N LEU A 32 37.07 -15.64 13.53
CA LEU A 32 36.42 -16.94 13.41
C LEU A 32 37.41 -18.09 13.18
N TYR A 33 38.61 -17.77 12.68
CA TYR A 33 39.67 -18.73 12.39
C TYR A 33 40.97 -18.31 13.10
N PRO A 34 41.29 -18.91 14.26
CA PRO A 34 42.59 -18.73 14.88
C PRO A 34 43.70 -19.22 13.93
N PRO A 35 44.85 -18.51 13.85
CA PRO A 35 45.91 -18.80 12.89
C PRO A 35 46.58 -20.19 13.03
N ASP A 36 46.31 -20.93 14.12
CA ASP A 36 46.95 -22.22 14.41
C ASP A 36 46.28 -23.43 13.75
N SER A 37 45.14 -23.25 13.07
CA SER A 37 44.53 -24.32 12.27
C SER A 37 45.21 -24.42 10.89
N HIS A 38 45.94 -25.51 10.65
CA HIS A 38 46.53 -25.84 9.36
C HIS A 38 45.48 -26.46 8.42
N MET A 39 44.62 -25.67 7.77
CA MET A 39 43.98 -26.10 6.52
C MET A 39 43.89 -24.93 5.54
N SER A 40 44.76 -24.93 4.54
CA SER A 40 44.71 -24.01 3.41
C SER A 40 43.69 -24.51 2.39
N THR A 41 42.44 -24.09 2.51
CA THR A 41 41.48 -24.25 1.41
C THR A 41 40.76 -22.95 1.15
N THR A 42 40.66 -22.62 -0.13
CA THR A 42 40.16 -21.37 -0.70
C THR A 42 38.66 -21.14 -0.49
N ASP A 43 37.94 -22.14 0.05
CA ASP A 43 36.52 -22.13 0.40
C ASP A 43 36.33 -22.37 1.90
N ASP A 44 36.74 -21.42 2.73
CA ASP A 44 36.53 -21.50 4.18
C ASP A 44 35.08 -21.13 4.54
N PRO A 45 34.24 -22.08 4.99
CA PRO A 45 32.82 -21.84 5.23
C PRO A 45 32.56 -21.12 6.56
N TYR A 46 33.60 -20.74 7.33
CA TYR A 46 33.45 -20.22 8.69
C TYR A 46 32.64 -18.92 8.75
N VAL A 47 32.93 -17.97 7.84
CA VAL A 47 32.16 -16.72 7.76
C VAL A 47 30.71 -17.02 7.37
N LEU A 48 30.50 -17.92 6.41
CA LEU A 48 29.16 -18.34 5.98
C LEU A 48 28.36 -18.99 7.12
N ILE A 49 28.97 -19.92 7.87
CA ILE A 49 28.37 -20.60 9.02
C ILE A 49 28.05 -19.58 10.12
N PHE A 50 28.95 -18.64 10.37
CA PHE A 50 28.74 -17.58 11.36
C PHE A 50 27.60 -16.64 10.97
N LEU A 51 27.54 -16.21 9.70
CA LEU A 51 26.44 -15.40 9.17
C LEU A 51 25.11 -16.13 9.28
N LYS A 52 25.07 -17.44 8.98
CA LYS A 52 23.87 -18.25 9.22
C LYS A 52 23.45 -18.24 10.67
N LYS A 53 24.38 -18.45 11.60
CA LYS A 53 24.07 -18.43 13.03
C LYS A 53 23.48 -17.09 13.46
N CYS A 54 24.07 -15.97 13.04
CA CYS A 54 23.73 -14.64 13.56
C CYS A 54 22.57 -13.96 12.82
N CYS A 55 22.48 -14.17 11.51
CA CYS A 55 21.58 -13.42 10.63
C CYS A 55 20.40 -14.26 10.11
N TYR A 56 20.20 -15.51 10.58
CA TYR A 56 19.03 -16.32 10.21
C TYR A 56 17.70 -15.64 10.49
N SER A 57 17.59 -14.97 11.64
CA SER A 57 16.39 -14.21 12.00
C SER A 57 16.10 -13.07 11.03
N TRP A 58 17.13 -12.47 10.43
CA TRP A 58 16.96 -11.35 9.50
C TRP A 58 16.16 -11.78 8.27
N PHE A 59 16.50 -12.93 7.69
CA PHE A 59 15.79 -13.43 6.52
C PHE A 59 14.45 -14.08 6.88
N LYS A 60 14.43 -14.91 7.95
CA LYS A 60 13.22 -15.62 8.37
C LYS A 60 12.07 -14.66 8.71
N TYR A 61 12.40 -13.51 9.30
CA TYR A 61 11.41 -12.51 9.72
C TYR A 61 11.43 -11.26 8.84
N MET A 62 12.05 -11.29 7.65
CA MET A 62 12.11 -10.15 6.73
C MET A 62 12.53 -8.84 7.43
N PHE A 63 13.58 -8.94 8.25
CA PHE A 63 14.22 -7.89 9.05
C PHE A 63 13.37 -7.33 10.21
N VAL A 64 12.19 -7.89 10.46
CA VAL A 64 11.33 -7.52 11.59
C VAL A 64 12.02 -7.84 12.92
N GLY A 65 12.09 -6.84 13.81
CA GLY A 65 12.75 -6.95 15.11
C GLY A 65 14.26 -6.73 15.07
N CYS A 66 14.86 -6.60 13.88
CA CYS A 66 16.28 -6.28 13.72
C CYS A 66 16.49 -4.81 13.34
N LEU A 67 15.66 -4.27 12.44
CA LEU A 67 15.69 -2.87 12.05
C LEU A 67 14.68 -2.04 12.85
N ALA A 68 14.99 -0.76 13.05
CA ALA A 68 14.00 0.22 13.47
C ALA A 68 12.92 0.40 12.39
N THR A 69 11.78 1.01 12.78
CA THR A 69 10.61 1.15 11.91
C THR A 69 10.92 1.84 10.58
N ASP A 70 11.63 2.98 10.60
CA ASP A 70 11.89 3.74 9.37
C ASP A 70 12.76 2.97 8.35
N PRO A 71 13.91 2.37 8.72
CA PRO A 71 14.68 1.54 7.79
C PRO A 71 13.91 0.29 7.35
N LEU A 72 13.12 -0.31 8.24
CA LEU A 72 12.32 -1.49 7.91
C LEU A 72 11.27 -1.17 6.84
N LEU A 73 10.55 -0.05 7.00
CA LEU A 73 9.57 0.42 6.02
C LEU A 73 10.23 0.72 4.67
N PHE A 74 11.44 1.30 4.67
CA PHE A 74 12.20 1.47 3.45
C PHE A 74 12.52 0.14 2.76
N VAL A 75 13.01 -0.87 3.51
CA VAL A 75 13.29 -2.21 2.96
C VAL A 75 12.03 -2.83 2.35
N TRP A 76 10.90 -2.71 3.03
CA TRP A 76 9.62 -3.24 2.55
C TRP A 76 9.08 -2.48 1.34
N ASP A 77 9.26 -1.17 1.28
CA ASP A 77 8.91 -0.36 0.11
C ASP A 77 9.69 -0.84 -1.12
N GLN A 78 11.01 -1.01 -1.00
CA GLN A 78 11.83 -1.53 -2.09
C GLN A 78 11.45 -2.96 -2.49
N TYR A 79 11.08 -3.80 -1.52
CA TYR A 79 10.59 -5.14 -1.79
C TYR A 79 9.25 -5.11 -2.56
N LEU A 80 8.31 -4.27 -2.15
CA LEU A 80 7.01 -4.17 -2.82
C LEU A 80 7.11 -3.57 -4.21
N ILE A 81 7.91 -2.50 -4.40
CA ILE A 81 8.09 -1.85 -5.71
C ILE A 81 8.69 -2.82 -6.74
N THR A 82 9.51 -3.76 -6.28
CA THR A 82 10.21 -4.71 -7.15
C THR A 82 9.54 -6.08 -7.20
N SER A 83 8.33 -6.24 -6.64
CA SER A 83 7.62 -7.52 -6.57
C SER A 83 7.34 -8.14 -7.93
N ASP A 84 7.16 -7.28 -8.93
CA ASP A 84 6.79 -7.69 -10.28
C ASP A 84 8.01 -8.13 -11.11
N ILE A 85 9.22 -8.00 -10.58
CA ILE A 85 10.47 -8.36 -11.27
C ILE A 85 10.90 -9.77 -10.83
N PRO A 86 10.83 -10.78 -11.71
CA PRO A 86 11.16 -12.15 -11.34
C PRO A 86 12.60 -12.26 -10.84
N LYS A 87 12.80 -12.99 -9.73
CA LYS A 87 14.11 -13.26 -9.12
C LYS A 87 14.88 -12.01 -8.65
N PHE A 88 14.29 -10.82 -8.68
CA PHE A 88 14.98 -9.62 -8.22
C PHE A 88 15.22 -9.66 -6.70
N HIS A 89 14.27 -10.21 -5.94
CA HIS A 89 14.41 -10.39 -4.49
C HIS A 89 15.59 -11.28 -4.09
N ASP A 90 15.97 -12.23 -4.94
CA ASP A 90 17.15 -13.07 -4.70
C ASP A 90 18.45 -12.27 -4.71
N GLU A 91 18.46 -11.05 -5.26
CA GLU A 91 19.59 -10.12 -5.21
C GLU A 91 19.36 -9.02 -4.17
N LEU A 92 18.15 -8.45 -4.13
CA LEU A 92 17.82 -7.33 -3.25
C LEU A 92 17.99 -7.69 -1.78
N ILE A 93 17.44 -8.84 -1.35
CA ILE A 93 17.42 -9.21 0.07
C ILE A 93 18.85 -9.47 0.61
N PRO A 94 19.71 -10.25 -0.08
CA PRO A 94 21.12 -10.38 0.31
C PRO A 94 21.89 -9.07 0.28
N ALA A 95 21.65 -8.20 -0.71
CA ALA A 95 22.29 -6.90 -0.80
C ALA A 95 21.93 -6.00 0.40
N ILE A 96 20.68 -6.00 0.84
CA ILE A 96 20.24 -5.27 2.04
C ILE A 96 20.94 -5.81 3.29
N ALA A 97 21.02 -7.13 3.47
CA ALA A 97 21.72 -7.73 4.60
C ALA A 97 23.22 -7.38 4.58
N ALA A 98 23.88 -7.41 3.42
CA ALA A 98 25.27 -6.98 3.28
C ALA A 98 25.42 -5.48 3.61
N ALA A 99 24.51 -4.64 3.13
CA ALA A 99 24.52 -3.21 3.41
C ALA A 99 24.34 -2.90 4.92
N MET A 100 23.53 -3.69 5.64
CA MET A 100 23.43 -3.60 7.09
C MET A 100 24.77 -3.92 7.77
N ILE A 101 25.45 -4.99 7.37
CA ILE A 101 26.75 -5.38 7.92
C ILE A 101 27.80 -4.28 7.65
N ILE A 102 27.84 -3.75 6.44
CA ILE A 102 28.73 -2.63 6.06
C ILE A 102 28.40 -1.38 6.87
N THR A 103 27.13 -1.11 7.18
CA THR A 103 26.76 0.04 8.03
C THR A 103 27.28 -0.13 9.46
N LEU A 104 27.42 -1.36 9.95
CA LEU A 104 27.96 -1.67 11.27
C LEU A 104 29.49 -1.82 11.31
N ARG A 105 30.17 -1.50 10.20
CA ARG A 105 31.63 -1.63 10.03
C ARG A 105 32.45 -1.19 11.24
N ASP A 106 32.22 0.02 11.72
CA ASP A 106 33.05 0.62 12.76
C ASP A 106 32.87 -0.08 14.13
N PHE A 107 31.74 -0.76 14.34
CA PHE A 107 31.53 -1.61 15.51
C PHE A 107 32.19 -2.97 15.32
N LEU A 108 32.02 -3.57 14.14
CA LEU A 108 32.55 -4.91 13.82
C LEU A 108 34.09 -4.95 13.83
N LEU A 109 34.75 -3.92 13.29
CA LEU A 109 36.22 -3.84 13.28
C LEU A 109 36.84 -3.66 14.68
N LYS A 110 36.04 -3.27 15.68
CA LYS A 110 36.50 -3.15 17.08
C LYS A 110 36.38 -4.45 17.86
N CYS A 111 35.56 -5.40 17.37
CA CYS A 111 35.43 -6.71 18.00
C CYS A 111 36.76 -7.46 17.96
N LYS A 112 37.07 -8.17 19.03
CA LYS A 112 38.22 -9.07 19.14
C LYS A 112 37.80 -10.52 19.30
N MET A 113 36.55 -10.75 19.72
CA MET A 113 36.01 -12.09 19.98
C MET A 113 34.74 -12.34 19.17
N THR A 114 34.49 -13.62 18.87
CA THR A 114 33.30 -14.08 18.15
C THR A 114 32.00 -13.67 18.86
N SER A 115 31.97 -13.72 20.19
CA SER A 115 30.81 -13.35 21.01
C SER A 115 30.46 -11.86 20.92
N GLU A 116 31.46 -10.99 20.86
CA GLU A 116 31.26 -9.54 20.68
C GLU A 116 30.66 -9.25 19.31
N MET A 117 31.17 -9.92 18.29
CA MET A 117 30.68 -9.78 16.92
C MET A 117 29.24 -10.29 16.76
N GLU A 118 28.92 -11.43 17.38
CA GLU A 118 27.55 -11.94 17.46
C GLU A 118 26.62 -10.94 18.16
N THR A 119 27.07 -10.35 19.27
CA THR A 119 26.31 -9.33 20.01
C THR A 119 26.03 -8.09 19.16
N VAL A 120 27.02 -7.62 18.40
CA VAL A 120 26.88 -6.47 17.49
C VAL A 120 25.86 -6.76 16.39
N LEU A 121 25.96 -7.91 15.72
CA LEU A 121 25.02 -8.28 14.65
C LEU A 121 23.60 -8.50 15.17
N GLN A 122 23.43 -9.02 16.39
CA GLN A 122 22.11 -9.28 16.96
C GLN A 122 21.45 -8.02 17.54
N HIS A 123 22.22 -7.13 18.19
CA HIS A 123 21.65 -6.07 19.03
C HIS A 123 21.96 -4.65 18.56
N LYS A 124 22.93 -4.44 17.68
CA LYS A 124 23.29 -3.10 17.17
C LYS A 124 22.70 -2.81 15.80
N THR A 125 21.86 -3.68 15.25
CA THR A 125 21.15 -3.42 13.97
C THR A 125 20.07 -2.36 14.08
N ASN A 126 19.53 -2.13 15.29
CA ASN A 126 18.48 -1.15 15.55
C ASN A 126 18.95 0.33 15.48
N ILE A 127 20.25 0.60 15.54
CA ILE A 127 20.80 1.97 15.40
C ILE A 127 20.93 2.41 13.94
N ILE A 128 20.78 1.48 12.99
CA ILE A 128 20.90 1.77 11.57
C ILE A 128 19.76 2.73 11.19
N ILE A 129 20.12 3.89 10.65
CA ILE A 129 19.16 4.86 10.12
C ILE A 129 18.98 4.68 8.61
N THR A 130 17.79 5.02 8.11
CA THR A 130 17.42 4.84 6.70
C THR A 130 18.44 5.48 5.74
N ARG A 131 18.92 6.69 6.05
CA ARG A 131 19.90 7.39 5.19
C ARG A 131 21.24 6.67 5.08
N GLN A 132 21.71 6.02 6.14
CA GLN A 132 22.96 5.25 6.11
C GLN A 132 22.78 4.02 5.22
N LEU A 133 21.68 3.28 5.42
CA LEU A 133 21.37 2.11 4.62
C LEU A 133 21.21 2.46 3.13
N GLN A 134 20.47 3.53 2.82
CA GLN A 134 20.33 4.07 1.47
C GLN A 134 21.68 4.45 0.87
N SER A 135 22.54 5.15 1.62
CA SER A 135 23.87 5.54 1.12
C SER A 135 24.72 4.34 0.73
N VAL A 136 24.67 3.25 1.49
CA VAL A 136 25.42 2.02 1.17
C VAL A 136 24.82 1.33 -0.06
N ILE A 137 23.49 1.23 -0.15
CA ILE A 137 22.78 0.66 -1.31
C ILE A 137 23.10 1.45 -2.59
N VAL A 138 22.97 2.77 -2.54
CA VAL A 138 23.25 3.67 -3.67
C VAL A 138 24.70 3.52 -4.13
N ARG A 139 25.63 3.45 -3.18
CA ARG A 139 27.05 3.40 -3.49
C ARG A 139 27.50 2.09 -4.12
N PHE A 140 26.96 0.96 -3.69
CA PHE A 140 27.51 -0.35 -4.07
C PHE A 140 26.58 -1.24 -4.88
N PHE A 141 25.26 -1.05 -4.81
CA PHE A 141 24.29 -1.98 -5.40
C PHE A 141 23.39 -1.35 -6.47
N LEU A 142 23.22 -0.02 -6.46
CA LEU A 142 22.28 0.67 -7.36
C LEU A 142 22.59 0.47 -8.85
N ALA A 143 23.87 0.47 -9.24
CA ALA A 143 24.25 0.25 -10.62
C ALA A 143 23.80 -1.14 -11.11
N ASP A 144 24.00 -2.16 -10.29
CA ASP A 144 23.60 -3.54 -10.60
C ASP A 144 22.08 -3.69 -10.62
N PHE A 145 21.38 -3.06 -9.67
CA PHE A 145 19.92 -3.03 -9.67
C PHE A 145 19.36 -2.36 -10.93
N LYS A 146 19.88 -1.19 -11.31
CA LYS A 146 19.48 -0.51 -12.55
C LYS A 146 19.73 -1.37 -13.79
N ASN A 147 20.87 -2.02 -13.87
CA ASN A 147 21.19 -2.91 -14.99
C ASN A 147 20.23 -4.10 -15.09
N ARG A 148 19.78 -4.65 -13.95
CA ARG A 148 18.83 -5.76 -13.92
C ARG A 148 17.41 -5.33 -14.24
N ILE A 149 16.99 -4.18 -13.73
CA ILE A 149 15.71 -3.55 -14.07
C ILE A 149 15.66 -3.23 -15.56
N ALA A 150 16.72 -2.64 -16.13
CA ALA A 150 16.77 -2.29 -17.55
C ALA A 150 16.77 -3.51 -18.49
N ARG A 151 17.17 -4.69 -17.98
CA ARG A 151 17.12 -5.96 -18.70
C ARG A 151 15.80 -6.71 -18.51
N SER A 152 14.94 -6.28 -17.58
CA SER A 152 13.62 -6.85 -17.45
C SER A 152 12.69 -6.28 -18.52
N ASP A 153 11.87 -7.13 -19.14
CA ASP A 153 10.87 -6.70 -20.13
C ASP A 153 9.75 -5.83 -19.52
N PHE A 154 9.77 -5.68 -18.19
CA PHE A 154 8.93 -4.75 -17.45
C PHE A 154 9.56 -3.36 -17.56
N GLY A 155 8.77 -2.40 -18.03
CA GLY A 155 9.21 -1.02 -18.29
C GLY A 155 9.92 -0.34 -17.10
N PRO A 156 10.43 0.88 -17.29
CA PRO A 156 11.31 1.53 -16.31
C PRO A 156 10.66 1.53 -14.92
N VAL A 157 11.23 0.75 -13.99
CA VAL A 157 10.83 0.76 -12.58
C VAL A 157 11.17 2.14 -12.03
N ILE A 158 10.12 2.89 -11.72
CA ILE A 158 10.22 4.25 -11.21
C ILE A 158 10.73 4.13 -9.78
N ASP A 159 11.99 4.51 -9.56
CA ASP A 159 12.60 4.63 -8.24
C ASP A 159 12.00 5.86 -7.52
N PRO A 160 11.23 5.70 -6.43
CA PRO A 160 10.71 6.83 -5.66
C PRO A 160 11.76 7.47 -4.75
N THR A 161 12.97 6.89 -4.65
CA THR A 161 14.10 7.45 -3.88
C THR A 161 15.06 8.29 -4.72
N GLU A 162 15.04 8.15 -6.04
CA GLU A 162 15.55 9.21 -6.91
C GLU A 162 14.57 10.38 -6.81
N GLY A 163 14.98 11.47 -6.15
CA GLY A 163 14.22 12.72 -6.00
C GLY A 163 13.94 13.43 -7.33
N ARG A 164 13.36 12.75 -8.32
CA ARG A 164 12.70 13.38 -9.44
C ARG A 164 11.50 14.10 -8.88
N GLN A 165 11.55 15.42 -8.98
CA GLN A 165 10.39 16.28 -8.82
C GLN A 165 9.21 15.63 -9.54
N TRP A 166 8.07 15.52 -8.86
CA TRP A 166 6.79 14.98 -9.35
C TRP A 166 6.21 15.73 -10.56
N THR A 167 7.03 16.49 -11.30
CA THR A 167 6.67 17.30 -12.46
C THR A 167 6.58 16.49 -13.76
N SER A 168 7.15 15.29 -13.81
CA SER A 168 7.13 14.46 -15.03
C SER A 168 5.92 13.53 -15.14
N PHE A 169 5.15 13.32 -14.06
CA PHE A 169 3.92 12.51 -14.14
C PHE A 169 2.80 13.22 -14.92
N ASN A 170 2.86 14.56 -15.04
CA ASN A 170 1.92 15.38 -15.82
C ASN A 170 2.39 15.67 -17.26
N LYS A 171 3.48 15.05 -17.71
CA LYS A 171 3.90 15.17 -19.12
C LYS A 171 3.66 13.83 -19.79
N ASP A 172 2.54 13.74 -20.51
CA ASP A 172 2.26 12.76 -21.55
C ASP A 172 3.29 12.86 -22.69
N HIS A 173 4.55 12.54 -22.39
CA HIS A 173 5.60 12.37 -23.39
C HIS A 173 6.19 10.99 -23.21
N VAL A 174 5.52 10.01 -23.83
CA VAL A 174 6.14 8.77 -24.25
C VAL A 174 7.32 9.15 -25.14
N PRO A 175 8.57 8.74 -24.83
CA PRO A 175 9.68 8.94 -25.74
C PRO A 175 9.36 8.24 -27.05
N GLN A 176 9.38 8.98 -28.16
CA GLN A 176 9.31 8.37 -29.50
C GLN A 176 10.49 7.41 -29.66
N ALA A 177 10.22 6.12 -29.46
CA ALA A 177 11.18 5.06 -29.75
C ALA A 177 11.52 5.14 -31.24
N ALA A 178 12.82 5.23 -31.51
CA ALA A 178 13.38 5.36 -32.84
C ALA A 178 12.86 4.26 -33.78
N ASN A 179 12.19 4.70 -34.85
CA ASN A 179 11.99 4.07 -36.16
C ASN A 179 12.47 2.60 -36.32
N ARG A 180 11.70 1.63 -35.84
CA ARG A 180 11.66 0.27 -36.41
C ARG A 180 10.34 0.05 -37.15
N PRO A 181 10.35 -0.21 -38.47
CA PRO A 181 9.12 -0.40 -39.25
C PRO A 181 8.32 -1.66 -38.84
N GLU A 182 8.97 -2.66 -38.24
CA GLU A 182 8.32 -3.90 -37.79
C GLU A 182 7.38 -3.70 -36.58
N GLN A 183 7.64 -2.72 -35.71
CA GLN A 183 6.77 -2.41 -34.56
C GLN A 183 5.49 -1.66 -34.95
N ARG A 184 5.48 -0.94 -36.08
CA ARG A 184 4.31 -0.16 -36.53
C ARG A 184 3.12 -1.03 -36.92
N LEU A 185 3.36 -2.25 -37.39
CA LEU A 185 2.31 -3.20 -37.76
C LEU A 185 1.67 -3.81 -36.50
N THR A 186 2.49 -4.19 -35.53
CA THR A 186 2.04 -4.73 -34.24
C THR A 186 1.30 -3.68 -33.40
N ASP A 187 1.75 -2.42 -33.41
CA ASP A 187 1.07 -1.33 -32.71
C ASP A 187 -0.28 -0.96 -33.34
N ARG A 188 -0.42 -1.08 -34.68
CA ARG A 188 -1.71 -0.89 -35.35
C ARG A 188 -2.71 -1.97 -34.96
N GLU A 189 -2.30 -3.23 -34.97
CA GLU A 189 -3.14 -4.35 -34.54
C GLU A 189 -3.56 -4.20 -33.07
N ARG A 190 -2.62 -3.78 -32.19
CA ARG A 190 -2.91 -3.56 -30.77
C ARG A 190 -3.85 -2.38 -30.55
N ASN A 191 -3.69 -1.29 -31.30
CA ASN A 191 -4.60 -0.15 -31.25
C ASN A 191 -6.00 -0.49 -31.78
N GLU A 192 -6.10 -1.31 -32.83
CA GLU A 192 -7.38 -1.78 -33.34
C GLU A 192 -8.09 -2.71 -32.35
N GLN A 193 -7.35 -3.62 -31.70
CA GLN A 193 -7.89 -4.46 -30.63
C GLN A 193 -8.37 -3.62 -29.42
N ASN A 194 -7.60 -2.62 -29.00
CA ASN A 194 -8.00 -1.71 -27.94
C ASN A 194 -9.24 -0.89 -28.32
N ALA A 195 -9.31 -0.38 -29.55
CA ALA A 195 -10.47 0.34 -30.04
C ALA A 195 -11.74 -0.55 -30.11
N GLN A 196 -11.59 -1.84 -30.43
CA GLN A 196 -12.69 -2.81 -30.38
C GLN A 196 -13.14 -3.10 -28.95
N LEU A 197 -12.21 -3.25 -28.01
CA LEU A 197 -12.52 -3.45 -26.58
C LEU A 197 -13.23 -2.23 -25.98
N GLU A 198 -12.78 -1.02 -26.30
CA GLU A 198 -13.44 0.21 -25.87
C GLU A 198 -14.87 0.33 -26.41
N ARG A 199 -15.12 -0.06 -27.67
CA ARG A 199 -16.47 -0.09 -28.23
C ARG A 199 -17.38 -1.05 -27.47
N ARG A 200 -16.91 -2.28 -27.20
CA ARG A 200 -17.66 -3.26 -26.40
C ARG A 200 -17.97 -2.74 -24.99
N LEU A 201 -17.00 -2.07 -24.36
CA LEU A 201 -17.19 -1.50 -23.04
C LEU A 201 -18.26 -0.39 -23.05
N ARG A 202 -18.25 0.47 -24.07
CA ARG A 202 -19.28 1.52 -24.23
C ARG A 202 -20.66 0.93 -24.49
N GLU A 203 -20.75 -0.10 -25.32
CA GLU A 203 -22.01 -0.82 -25.58
C GLU A 203 -22.57 -1.47 -24.32
N GLU A 204 -21.72 -2.11 -23.50
CA GLU A 204 -22.15 -2.64 -22.20
C GLU A 204 -22.62 -1.54 -21.25
N MET A 205 -21.91 -0.41 -21.18
CA MET A 205 -22.30 0.71 -20.33
C MET A 205 -23.66 1.29 -20.73
N VAL A 206 -23.91 1.47 -22.03
CA VAL A 206 -25.22 1.92 -22.53
C VAL A 206 -26.31 0.90 -22.18
N LYS A 207 -26.05 -0.39 -22.40
CA LYS A 207 -27.01 -1.45 -22.08
C LYS A 207 -27.33 -1.53 -20.58
N ARG A 208 -26.33 -1.33 -19.71
CA ARG A 208 -26.54 -1.24 -18.25
C ARG A 208 -27.38 -0.02 -17.89
N GLN A 209 -27.10 1.13 -18.49
CA GLN A 209 -27.87 2.34 -18.24
C GLN A 209 -29.32 2.22 -18.71
N GLU A 210 -29.58 1.57 -19.84
CA GLU A 210 -30.93 1.32 -20.33
C GLU A 210 -31.72 0.36 -19.44
N THR A 211 -31.08 -0.72 -19.00
CA THR A 211 -31.70 -1.68 -18.06
C THR A 211 -31.99 -1.03 -16.70
N GLU A 212 -31.09 -0.19 -16.20
CA GLU A 212 -31.31 0.60 -14.98
C GLU A 212 -32.49 1.57 -15.12
N ARG A 213 -32.58 2.31 -16.24
CA ARG A 213 -33.73 3.20 -16.52
C ARG A 213 -35.06 2.44 -16.65
N ALA A 214 -35.03 1.25 -17.26
CA ALA A 214 -36.21 0.40 -17.38
C ALA A 214 -36.66 -0.13 -16.01
N LEU A 215 -35.72 -0.52 -15.15
CA LEU A 215 -36.00 -0.91 -13.77
C LEU A 215 -36.52 0.27 -12.95
N GLN A 216 -35.92 1.45 -13.10
CA GLN A 216 -36.36 2.66 -12.41
C GLN A 216 -37.78 3.05 -12.79
N SER A 217 -38.12 3.00 -14.08
CA SER A 217 -39.50 3.24 -14.54
C SER A 217 -40.52 2.27 -13.92
N LYS A 218 -40.13 0.99 -13.73
CA LYS A 218 -40.98 -0.01 -13.05
C LYS A 218 -41.13 0.29 -11.57
N ILE A 219 -40.06 0.72 -10.90
CA ILE A 219 -40.12 1.15 -9.49
C ILE A 219 -41.07 2.34 -9.34
N ASP A 220 -40.94 3.34 -10.21
CA ASP A 220 -41.78 4.54 -10.18
C ASP A 220 -43.26 4.24 -10.50
N GLN A 221 -43.54 3.22 -11.31
CA GLN A 221 -44.90 2.72 -11.55
C GLN A 221 -45.45 2.02 -10.31
N LEU A 222 -44.70 1.08 -9.74
CA LEU A 222 -45.10 0.33 -8.54
C LEU A 222 -45.31 1.25 -7.34
N GLN A 223 -44.50 2.30 -7.19
CA GLN A 223 -44.70 3.32 -6.16
C GLN A 223 -46.02 4.06 -6.33
N ARG A 224 -46.39 4.44 -7.57
CA ARG A 224 -47.68 5.06 -7.86
C ARG A 224 -48.86 4.12 -7.56
N GLU A 225 -48.74 2.84 -7.85
CA GLU A 225 -49.76 1.84 -7.51
C GLU A 225 -49.91 1.67 -5.98
N ILE A 226 -48.79 1.63 -5.24
CA ILE A 226 -48.81 1.58 -3.77
C ILE A 226 -49.48 2.82 -3.18
N ASP A 227 -49.17 4.01 -3.71
CA ASP A 227 -49.78 5.25 -3.24
C ASP A 227 -51.29 5.27 -3.53
N GLN A 228 -51.72 4.78 -4.69
CA GLN A 228 -53.14 4.67 -5.02
C GLN A 228 -53.90 3.71 -4.09
N ILE A 229 -53.28 2.58 -3.70
CA ILE A 229 -53.82 1.66 -2.70
C ILE A 229 -53.90 2.32 -1.31
N ARG A 230 -52.88 3.10 -0.92
CA ARG A 230 -52.90 3.87 0.34
C ARG A 230 -54.00 4.92 0.38
N TYR A 231 -54.26 5.61 -0.73
CA TYR A 231 -55.32 6.62 -0.81
C TYR A 231 -56.74 6.03 -0.85
N THR A 232 -56.90 4.77 -1.25
CA THR A 232 -58.21 4.09 -1.30
C THR A 232 -58.55 3.34 0.00
N ALA A 233 -57.60 3.16 0.92
CA ALA A 233 -57.84 2.60 2.24
C ALA A 233 -58.42 3.66 3.19
N VAL A 234 -59.74 3.63 3.38
CA VAL A 234 -60.48 4.49 4.32
C VAL A 234 -60.06 4.21 5.78
N PRO A 235 -59.91 5.24 6.64
CA PRO A 235 -59.64 5.06 8.07
C PRO A 235 -60.90 4.61 8.81
N ILE A 236 -60.89 3.39 9.37
CA ILE A 236 -61.95 2.95 10.30
C ILE A 236 -61.68 3.61 11.66
N THR A 237 -62.57 4.54 12.01
CA THR A 237 -62.66 5.15 13.34
C THR A 237 -63.99 4.70 13.95
N THR A 238 -63.98 3.93 15.04
CA THR A 238 -65.19 3.75 15.85
C THR A 238 -64.84 3.66 17.35
N THR A 239 -65.44 4.58 18.09
CA THR A 239 -65.43 4.81 19.54
C THR A 239 -66.52 4.02 20.30
N GLN A 240 -66.37 3.94 21.63
CA GLN A 240 -67.30 3.54 22.72
C GLN A 240 -67.15 2.09 23.22
N SER A 241 -66.71 1.79 24.45
CA SER A 241 -67.16 2.15 25.83
C SER A 241 -68.40 1.40 26.30
N ILE A 242 -68.22 0.26 26.97
CA ILE A 242 -69.11 -0.25 28.04
C ILE A 242 -68.24 -0.90 29.15
N ARG A 243 -68.60 -0.60 30.40
CA ARG A 243 -67.94 -0.90 31.67
C ARG A 243 -68.32 -2.30 32.21
N ALA A 244 -67.49 -2.83 33.10
CA ALA A 244 -67.42 -4.19 33.68
C ALA A 244 -68.64 -4.68 34.51
N PRO A 245 -68.64 -5.95 34.98
CA PRO A 245 -68.02 -6.25 36.29
C PRO A 245 -67.20 -7.56 36.42
N THR A 246 -66.33 -7.52 37.43
CA THR A 246 -65.51 -8.50 38.19
C THR A 246 -66.23 -9.77 38.71
N PRO A 247 -65.60 -10.66 39.51
CA PRO A 247 -64.33 -11.42 39.41
C PRO A 247 -64.55 -12.93 39.80
N ALA A 248 -63.47 -13.71 39.98
CA ALA A 248 -63.33 -15.03 40.66
C ALA A 248 -62.71 -16.09 39.71
N GLU A 249 -61.43 -16.40 39.92
CA GLU A 249 -60.95 -17.54 40.72
C GLU A 249 -61.04 -18.89 40.00
N ARG A 250 -59.90 -19.59 40.04
CA ARG A 250 -59.75 -21.05 40.22
C ARG A 250 -59.65 -21.98 39.01
N TYR A 251 -58.46 -22.60 39.01
CA TYR A 251 -58.11 -23.98 38.70
C TYR A 251 -58.20 -24.51 37.26
N VAL A 252 -57.01 -24.81 36.75
CA VAL A 252 -56.52 -26.12 36.25
C VAL A 252 -57.36 -26.81 35.18
N VAL A 253 -56.71 -27.15 34.07
CA VAL A 253 -56.50 -28.52 33.56
C VAL A 253 -55.99 -28.36 32.13
N ASN A 254 -54.71 -28.68 31.94
CA ASN A 254 -54.15 -29.12 30.67
C ASN A 254 -54.91 -30.41 30.28
N PRO A 255 -55.32 -30.68 29.02
CA PRO A 255 -54.29 -31.11 28.08
C PRO A 255 -54.57 -30.88 26.58
N ARG A 256 -53.49 -31.12 25.84
CA ARG A 256 -53.43 -31.80 24.52
C ARG A 256 -53.49 -30.96 23.24
N SER A 257 -52.32 -31.06 22.59
CA SER A 257 -52.09 -31.36 21.18
C SER A 257 -52.34 -30.25 20.16
N ARG A 258 -51.24 -29.62 19.74
CA ARG A 258 -51.03 -29.16 18.37
C ARG A 258 -49.58 -29.34 17.93
N PRO A 259 -49.33 -29.46 16.62
CA PRO A 259 -48.45 -30.48 16.05
C PRO A 259 -47.01 -30.01 15.86
N VAL A 260 -46.15 -31.03 15.78
CA VAL A 260 -44.77 -31.01 15.31
C VAL A 260 -44.62 -30.10 14.09
N SER A 261 -43.91 -28.99 14.26
CA SER A 261 -43.37 -28.21 13.14
C SER A 261 -42.05 -28.85 12.67
N PRO A 262 -41.76 -28.85 11.36
CA PRO A 262 -40.56 -29.50 10.83
C PRO A 262 -39.30 -28.77 11.30
N LEU A 263 -38.33 -29.56 11.74
CA LEU A 263 -36.95 -29.17 12.01
C LEU A 263 -36.43 -28.28 10.87
N LYS A 264 -36.18 -27.01 11.17
CA LYS A 264 -35.26 -26.20 10.37
C LYS A 264 -33.88 -26.85 10.52
N PRO A 265 -33.18 -27.18 9.42
CA PRO A 265 -31.80 -27.59 9.52
C PRO A 265 -31.03 -26.42 10.13
N VAL A 266 -30.52 -26.62 11.34
CA VAL A 266 -29.49 -25.79 11.93
C VAL A 266 -28.30 -25.93 10.99
N THR A 267 -28.15 -25.00 10.05
CA THR A 267 -26.89 -24.78 9.37
C THR A 267 -25.95 -24.27 10.45
N ARG A 268 -25.30 -25.23 11.12
CA ARG A 268 -24.13 -25.01 11.95
C ARG A 268 -23.03 -24.61 10.97
N GLN A 269 -23.12 -23.37 10.46
CA GLN A 269 -21.95 -22.70 9.92
C GLN A 269 -20.97 -22.71 11.09
N GLN A 270 -19.98 -23.58 10.96
CA GLN A 270 -18.78 -23.53 11.75
C GLN A 270 -18.22 -22.13 11.50
N GLN A 271 -18.59 -21.17 12.37
CA GLN A 271 -17.70 -20.09 12.74
C GLN A 271 -16.50 -20.77 13.38
N GLY A 272 -15.62 -21.30 12.52
CA GLY A 272 -14.25 -21.48 12.87
C GLY A 272 -13.78 -20.08 13.23
N ASN A 273 -13.75 -19.79 14.53
CA ASN A 273 -12.88 -18.78 15.10
C ASN A 273 -11.46 -19.22 14.79
N SER A 274 -11.06 -19.08 13.53
CA SER A 274 -9.68 -19.25 13.13
C SER A 274 -8.93 -18.12 13.82
N PRO A 275 -7.94 -18.42 14.67
CA PRO A 275 -7.13 -17.40 15.33
C PRO A 275 -6.49 -16.43 14.31
N LEU A 276 -6.37 -16.86 13.05
CA LEU A 276 -5.97 -16.02 11.93
C LEU A 276 -6.99 -14.91 11.60
N HIS A 277 -8.29 -15.19 11.63
CA HIS A 277 -9.33 -14.19 11.36
C HIS A 277 -9.41 -13.14 12.46
N ASP A 278 -9.21 -13.54 13.72
CA ASP A 278 -9.15 -12.59 14.84
C ASP A 278 -7.86 -11.77 14.81
N LEU A 279 -6.74 -12.35 14.38
CA LEU A 279 -5.50 -11.62 14.14
C LEU A 279 -5.65 -10.59 13.02
N LEU A 280 -6.22 -10.99 11.87
CA LEU A 280 -6.48 -10.08 10.75
C LEU A 280 -7.46 -8.97 11.12
N ARG A 281 -8.48 -9.28 11.92
CA ARG A 281 -9.41 -8.27 12.45
C ARG A 281 -8.68 -7.28 13.37
N LYS A 282 -7.81 -7.76 14.27
CA LYS A 282 -6.99 -6.90 15.15
C LYS A 282 -5.99 -6.05 14.38
N ILE A 283 -5.34 -6.60 13.36
CA ILE A 283 -4.43 -5.85 12.49
C ILE A 283 -5.21 -4.75 11.74
N SER A 284 -6.35 -5.09 11.14
CA SER A 284 -7.20 -4.11 10.45
C SER A 284 -7.69 -2.99 11.38
N GLN A 285 -8.13 -3.34 12.60
CA GLN A 285 -8.52 -2.36 13.61
C GLN A 285 -7.35 -1.47 14.05
N THR A 286 -6.14 -2.03 14.16
CA THR A 286 -4.92 -1.29 14.51
C THR A 286 -4.53 -0.35 13.37
N CYS A 287 -4.56 -0.80 12.11
CA CYS A 287 -4.29 0.04 10.95
C CYS A 287 -5.30 1.19 10.85
N ASN A 288 -6.60 0.93 11.05
CA ASN A 288 -7.62 1.98 11.07
C ASN A 288 -7.42 2.96 12.23
N ARG A 289 -7.02 2.46 13.42
CA ARG A 289 -6.71 3.29 14.59
C ARG A 289 -5.48 4.16 14.36
N VAL A 290 -4.46 3.64 13.66
CA VAL A 290 -3.24 4.38 13.31
C VAL A 290 -3.53 5.41 12.22
N ALA A 291 -4.30 5.03 11.19
CA ALA A 291 -4.60 5.90 10.06
C ALA A 291 -5.56 7.05 10.42
N HIS A 292 -6.52 6.81 11.31
CA HIS A 292 -7.54 7.80 11.66
C HIS A 292 -7.37 8.38 13.08
N GLY A 293 -6.44 7.87 13.89
CA GLY A 293 -6.32 8.21 15.32
C GLY A 293 -7.44 7.58 16.17
N GLU A 294 -7.25 7.52 17.49
CA GLU A 294 -8.30 7.07 18.42
C GLU A 294 -8.98 8.25 19.12
N GLY A 295 -10.31 8.17 19.28
CA GLY A 295 -11.09 9.07 20.12
C GLY A 295 -11.10 10.51 19.63
N LYS A 296 -10.80 11.46 20.52
CA LYS A 296 -10.87 12.91 20.22
C LYS A 296 -9.93 13.33 19.09
N ASN A 297 -8.80 12.65 18.92
CA ASN A 297 -7.82 12.97 17.89
C ASN A 297 -8.36 12.73 16.48
N SER A 298 -9.22 11.73 16.27
CA SER A 298 -9.79 11.46 14.95
C SER A 298 -10.80 12.52 14.53
N VAL A 299 -11.58 13.03 15.49
CA VAL A 299 -12.52 14.12 15.27
C VAL A 299 -11.74 15.40 14.92
N THR A 300 -10.70 15.73 15.68
CA THR A 300 -9.85 16.89 15.41
C THR A 300 -9.15 16.78 14.06
N LEU A 301 -8.59 15.61 13.72
CA LEU A 301 -7.92 15.40 12.43
C LEU A 301 -8.91 15.51 11.25
N ASN A 302 -10.12 14.96 11.41
CA ASN A 302 -11.16 15.04 10.39
C ASN A 302 -11.68 16.49 10.23
N GLU A 303 -11.84 17.23 11.32
CA GLU A 303 -12.20 18.65 11.28
C GLU A 303 -11.11 19.50 10.63
N GLN A 304 -9.85 19.25 10.98
CA GLN A 304 -8.71 19.92 10.37
C GLN A 304 -8.63 19.62 8.87
N THR A 305 -8.76 18.35 8.47
CA THR A 305 -8.79 17.95 7.06
C THR A 305 -9.93 18.61 6.30
N LYS A 306 -11.15 18.66 6.88
CA LYS A 306 -12.30 19.36 6.28
C LYS A 306 -12.02 20.86 6.12
N ASN A 307 -11.39 21.48 7.11
CA ASN A 307 -11.03 22.89 7.04
C ASN A 307 -9.96 23.14 5.98
N ASP A 308 -8.94 22.29 5.88
CA ASP A 308 -7.87 22.40 4.88
C ASP A 308 -8.42 22.23 3.46
N ILE A 309 -9.32 21.26 3.24
CA ILE A 309 -10.03 21.09 1.96
C ILE A 309 -10.86 22.34 1.64
N ARG A 310 -11.55 22.92 2.63
CA ARG A 310 -12.36 24.14 2.44
C ARG A 310 -11.49 25.34 2.06
N VAL A 311 -10.37 25.54 2.74
CA VAL A 311 -9.39 26.60 2.45
C VAL A 311 -8.80 26.42 1.06
N HIS A 312 -8.39 25.20 0.71
CA HIS A 312 -7.83 24.90 -0.61
C HIS A 312 -8.83 25.15 -1.75
N LYS A 313 -10.10 24.75 -1.58
CA LYS A 313 -11.17 25.06 -2.54
C LYS A 313 -11.39 26.56 -2.71
N LEU A 314 -11.27 27.32 -1.62
CA LEU A 314 -11.42 28.77 -1.64
C LEU A 314 -10.22 29.42 -2.35
N ASP A 315 -9.00 28.94 -2.11
CA ASP A 315 -7.79 29.39 -2.83
C ASP A 315 -7.89 29.15 -4.33
N LEU A 316 -8.38 27.97 -4.74
CA LEU A 316 -8.60 27.67 -6.16
C LEU A 316 -9.59 28.64 -6.80
N LYS A 317 -10.71 28.94 -6.14
CA LYS A 317 -11.69 29.93 -6.64
C LYS A 317 -11.12 31.34 -6.72
N MET A 318 -10.27 31.71 -5.76
CA MET A 318 -9.61 33.01 -5.80
C MET A 318 -8.56 33.09 -6.90
N ALA A 319 -7.76 32.02 -7.08
CA ALA A 319 -6.78 31.91 -8.15
C ALA A 319 -7.44 31.92 -9.52
N GLU A 320 -8.58 31.25 -9.67
CA GLU A 320 -9.41 31.29 -10.87
C GLU A 320 -9.84 32.73 -11.21
N ARG A 321 -10.34 33.47 -10.22
CA ARG A 321 -10.71 34.89 -10.41
C ARG A 321 -9.51 35.77 -10.73
N GLU A 322 -8.35 35.50 -10.15
CA GLU A 322 -7.12 36.27 -10.36
C GLU A 322 -6.52 36.04 -11.75
N VAL A 323 -6.49 34.79 -12.21
CA VAL A 323 -5.90 34.40 -13.49
C VAL A 323 -6.85 34.72 -14.66
N VAL A 324 -8.14 34.43 -14.51
CA VAL A 324 -9.12 34.53 -15.59
C VAL A 324 -9.91 35.84 -15.53
N GLY A 325 -9.89 36.56 -14.40
CA GLY A 325 -10.68 37.77 -14.16
C GLY A 325 -12.13 37.51 -13.77
N ARG A 326 -12.60 36.26 -13.85
CA ARG A 326 -13.96 35.82 -13.49
C ARG A 326 -13.97 34.34 -13.08
N THR A 327 -15.04 33.91 -12.41
CA THR A 327 -15.28 32.47 -12.19
C THR A 327 -15.82 31.84 -13.46
N LEU A 328 -15.17 30.77 -13.93
CA LEU A 328 -15.56 29.99 -15.09
C LEU A 328 -16.65 29.00 -14.70
N HIS A 329 -17.64 28.87 -15.57
CA HIS A 329 -18.59 27.77 -15.45
C HIS A 329 -17.96 26.45 -15.94
N VAL A 330 -18.39 25.30 -15.40
CA VAL A 330 -17.87 23.97 -15.78
C VAL A 330 -17.88 23.74 -17.30
N ASN A 331 -18.93 24.25 -17.96
CA ASN A 331 -19.08 24.14 -19.41
C ASN A 331 -18.13 25.05 -20.18
N GLU A 332 -17.79 26.23 -19.65
CA GLU A 332 -16.84 27.15 -20.28
C GLU A 332 -15.42 26.60 -20.22
N TRP A 333 -15.05 25.96 -19.11
CA TRP A 333 -13.74 25.29 -18.98
C TRP A 333 -13.53 24.24 -20.07
N ASN A 334 -14.57 23.47 -20.40
CA ASN A 334 -14.51 22.44 -21.43
C ASN A 334 -14.48 22.99 -22.86
N GLN A 335 -14.90 24.24 -23.06
CA GLN A 335 -14.86 24.92 -24.37
C GLN A 335 -13.50 25.57 -24.64
N LEU A 336 -12.66 25.75 -23.61
CA LEU A 336 -11.30 26.26 -23.79
C LEU A 336 -10.44 25.27 -24.58
N THR A 337 -9.57 25.81 -25.43
CA THR A 337 -8.55 24.99 -26.11
C THR A 337 -7.63 24.33 -25.09
N GLU A 338 -7.05 23.19 -25.45
CA GLU A 338 -6.16 22.44 -24.54
C GLU A 338 -4.98 23.28 -24.05
N VAL A 339 -4.38 24.08 -24.94
CA VAL A 339 -3.28 24.99 -24.61
C VAL A 339 -3.70 26.05 -23.59
N GLN A 340 -4.91 26.60 -23.72
CA GLN A 340 -5.44 27.58 -22.75
C GLN A 340 -5.74 26.93 -21.40
N ARG A 341 -6.32 25.72 -21.38
CA ARG A 341 -6.57 24.97 -20.14
C ARG A 341 -5.28 24.69 -19.39
N GLN A 342 -4.24 24.24 -20.10
CA GLN A 342 -2.92 24.01 -19.50
C GLN A 342 -2.31 25.31 -18.95
N THR A 343 -2.38 26.40 -19.73
CA THR A 343 -1.83 27.70 -19.33
C THR A 343 -2.51 28.24 -18.08
N TYR A 344 -3.85 28.28 -18.05
CA TYR A 344 -4.61 28.74 -16.89
C TYR A 344 -4.46 27.80 -15.70
N SER A 345 -4.43 26.48 -15.91
CA SER A 345 -4.19 25.53 -14.83
C SER A 345 -2.84 25.76 -14.17
N GLN A 346 -1.78 25.98 -14.95
CA GLN A 346 -0.45 26.26 -14.43
C GLN A 346 -0.42 27.59 -13.66
N GLN A 347 -0.98 28.65 -14.22
CA GLN A 347 -1.05 29.96 -13.55
C GLN A 347 -1.86 29.90 -12.24
N MET A 348 -2.99 29.18 -12.22
CA MET A 348 -3.77 28.99 -11.00
C MET A 348 -2.99 28.23 -9.93
N LEU A 349 -2.23 27.18 -10.32
CA LEU A 349 -1.39 26.43 -9.40
C LEU A 349 -0.28 27.29 -8.79
N ASP A 350 0.34 28.17 -9.57
CA ASP A 350 1.40 29.07 -9.09
C ASP A 350 0.84 30.08 -8.06
N VAL A 351 -0.35 30.63 -8.30
CA VAL A 351 -1.05 31.51 -7.34
C VAL A 351 -1.40 30.74 -6.04
N VAL A 352 -1.96 29.54 -6.16
CA VAL A 352 -2.31 28.71 -4.99
C VAL A 352 -1.06 28.35 -4.19
N LYS A 353 0.04 27.98 -4.86
CA LYS A 353 1.32 27.65 -4.22
C LYS A 353 1.89 28.85 -3.45
N THR A 354 1.84 30.04 -4.05
CA THR A 354 2.28 31.28 -3.40
C THR A 354 1.46 31.57 -2.14
N ARG A 355 0.14 31.39 -2.19
CA ARG A 355 -0.74 31.59 -1.02
C ARG A 355 -0.52 30.58 0.09
N ILE A 356 -0.31 29.31 -0.27
CA ILE A 356 0.07 28.26 0.69
C ILE A 356 1.38 28.64 1.38
N GLN A 357 2.39 29.07 0.60
CA GLN A 357 3.68 29.49 1.13
C GLN A 357 3.53 30.67 2.11
N ASN A 358 2.76 31.69 1.74
CA ASN A 358 2.52 32.87 2.59
C ASN A 358 1.87 32.49 3.94
N ARG A 359 0.90 31.55 3.95
CA ARG A 359 0.31 31.07 5.20
C ARG A 359 1.30 30.32 6.09
N TYR A 360 2.19 29.53 5.50
CA TYR A 360 3.25 28.86 6.26
C TYR A 360 4.27 29.84 6.85
N THR A 361 4.59 30.92 6.14
CA THR A 361 5.50 31.96 6.65
C THR A 361 4.85 32.84 7.70
N ASP A 362 3.55 33.16 7.56
CA ASP A 362 2.83 34.00 8.52
C ASP A 362 2.49 33.24 9.80
N GLY A 363 2.16 31.95 9.73
CA GLY A 363 1.90 31.11 10.91
C GLY A 363 3.12 30.75 11.77
N ARG A 364 4.33 31.16 11.35
CA ARG A 364 5.58 31.01 12.14
C ARG A 364 5.98 32.29 12.89
N LYS A 365 5.31 33.41 12.65
CA LYS A 365 5.43 34.62 13.45
C LYS A 365 4.42 34.59 14.58
#